data_AF-A0A3Q0JA03-F1
#
_entry.id   AF-A0A3Q0JA03-F1
#
_cell.length_a   1.000
_cell.length_b   1.000
_cell.length_c   1.000
_cell.angle_alpha   90.00
_cell.angle_beta   90.00
_cell.angle_gamma   90.00
#
_symmetry.space_group_name_H-M   'P 1'
#
loop_
_entity.id
_entity.type
_entity.pdbx_description
1 polymer ?
#
loop_
_entity_poly.entity_id
_entity_poly.type
_entity_poly.pdbx_seq_one_letter_code
_entity_poly.pdbx_strand_id
1 'polypeptide(L)'
;MPHWSLLNHPNEAKSLSVSCILSTEFNVFVDNVRLAEFRAENSGNLEHLEIIDSIATPQYEQLRECTGRRFIKTHIPLSLLPPDLVTSGAKVREIGKSGGWKSKFSSELNMQADKWIEENLRQGKSGGWKSKFSSELNMQADKWIEENLRNTDIRFPE
;
A
#
# COMPACT_ATOMS: atom_id res chain seq x y z
N MET A 1 8.06 -12.44 -0.65
CA MET A 1 8.09 -11.51 -1.81
C MET A 1 6.71 -10.90 -2.06
N PRO A 2 6.61 -9.60 -2.40
CA PRO A 2 5.34 -8.98 -2.79
C PRO A 2 4.80 -9.64 -4.07
N HIS A 3 3.49 -9.90 -4.12
CA HIS A 3 2.84 -10.77 -5.12
C HIS A 3 3.09 -10.40 -6.60
N TRP A 4 3.50 -9.16 -6.89
CA TRP A 4 3.90 -8.74 -8.24
C TRP A 4 5.14 -9.48 -8.76
N SER A 5 6.02 -9.97 -7.88
CA SER A 5 7.19 -10.78 -8.22
C SER A 5 6.84 -12.16 -8.80
N LEU A 6 5.66 -12.70 -8.50
CA LEU A 6 5.19 -14.00 -9.03
C LEU A 6 4.57 -13.89 -10.43
N LEU A 7 4.22 -12.68 -10.86
CA LEU A 7 3.60 -12.41 -12.16
C LEU A 7 4.63 -12.14 -13.26
N ASN A 8 5.90 -12.05 -12.87
CA ASN A 8 7.05 -12.00 -13.76
C ASN A 8 7.86 -13.28 -13.50
N HIS A 9 8.39 -13.90 -14.56
CA HIS A 9 8.89 -15.28 -14.55
C HIS A 9 9.76 -15.67 -13.32
N PRO A 10 9.58 -16.88 -12.75
CA PRO A 10 10.10 -17.26 -11.43
C PRO A 10 11.63 -17.38 -11.29
N ASN A 11 12.42 -17.05 -12.30
CA ASN A 11 13.87 -17.35 -12.34
C ASN A 11 14.78 -16.13 -12.52
N GLU A 12 14.31 -14.89 -12.49
CA GLU A 12 15.20 -13.74 -12.58
C GLU A 12 14.87 -12.69 -11.52
N ALA A 13 15.81 -12.47 -10.60
CA ALA A 13 15.89 -11.31 -9.72
C ALA A 13 16.20 -10.02 -10.52
N LYS A 14 15.48 -9.78 -11.60
CA LYS A 14 15.42 -8.46 -12.22
C LYS A 14 14.38 -7.69 -11.42
N SER A 15 14.87 -6.78 -10.57
CA SER A 15 14.10 -5.63 -10.13
C SER A 15 13.42 -5.04 -11.37
N LEU A 16 12.13 -5.31 -11.53
CA LEU A 16 11.42 -4.93 -12.73
C LEU A 16 11.25 -3.43 -12.69
N SER A 17 11.80 -2.77 -13.70
CA SER A 17 11.25 -1.55 -14.28
C SER A 17 9.78 -1.80 -14.60
N VAL A 18 8.90 -1.64 -13.62
CA VAL A 18 7.46 -1.61 -13.82
C VAL A 18 7.12 -0.14 -13.94
N SER A 19 7.03 0.34 -15.18
CA SER A 19 6.91 1.77 -15.50
C SER A 19 5.61 2.42 -15.00
N CYS A 20 4.63 1.66 -14.49
CA CYS A 20 3.31 2.15 -14.11
C CYS A 20 2.78 1.48 -12.82
N ILE A 21 3.49 1.66 -11.70
CA ILE A 21 2.94 1.46 -10.35
C ILE A 21 2.50 2.83 -9.82
N LEU A 22 1.19 3.03 -9.66
CA LEU A 22 0.63 4.32 -9.24
C LEU A 22 -0.29 4.14 -8.03
N SER A 23 -0.21 5.04 -7.05
CA SER A 23 -1.18 5.16 -5.95
C SER A 23 -2.16 6.27 -6.28
N THR A 24 -3.44 5.97 -6.41
CA THR A 24 -4.45 6.90 -6.96
C THR A 24 -4.80 8.08 -6.06
N GLU A 25 -4.40 8.08 -4.79
CA GLU A 25 -4.90 9.05 -3.79
C GLU A 25 -3.90 10.12 -3.37
N PHE A 26 -2.63 10.08 -3.80
CA PHE A 26 -1.63 11.03 -3.29
C PHE A 26 -1.97 12.48 -3.62
N ASN A 27 -2.48 12.74 -4.83
CA ASN A 27 -2.84 14.10 -5.24
C ASN A 27 -4.00 14.68 -4.40
N VAL A 28 -4.86 13.84 -3.82
CA VAL A 28 -6.00 14.27 -2.98
C VAL A 28 -5.52 14.93 -1.68
N PHE A 29 -4.32 14.59 -1.21
CA PHE A 29 -3.76 15.17 0.02
C PHE A 29 -2.97 16.47 -0.22
N VAL A 30 -2.70 16.83 -1.48
CA VAL A 30 -1.85 17.96 -1.85
C VAL A 30 -2.70 19.05 -2.52
N ASP A 31 -3.30 19.91 -1.71
CA ASP A 31 -3.94 21.13 -2.22
C ASP A 31 -2.90 22.19 -2.62
N ASN A 32 -3.35 23.27 -3.27
CA ASN A 32 -2.47 24.33 -3.76
C ASN A 32 -1.67 25.04 -2.66
N VAL A 33 -2.20 25.12 -1.44
CA VAL A 33 -1.51 25.74 -0.31
C VAL A 33 -0.37 24.84 0.15
N ARG A 34 -0.66 23.56 0.37
CA ARG A 34 0.35 22.55 0.75
C ARG A 34 1.42 22.38 -0.33
N LEU A 35 1.02 22.43 -1.60
CA LEU A 35 1.97 22.37 -2.72
C LEU A 35 2.96 23.53 -2.68
N ALA A 36 2.50 24.74 -2.39
CA ALA A 36 3.36 25.91 -2.28
C ALA A 36 4.31 25.79 -1.07
N GLU A 37 3.84 25.30 0.07
CA GLU A 37 4.65 25.01 1.26
C GLU A 37 5.75 23.99 0.94
N PHE A 38 5.39 22.83 0.37
CA PHE A 38 6.36 21.80 -0.01
C PHE A 38 7.42 22.32 -0.99
N ARG A 39 7.02 23.12 -1.98
CA ARG A 39 7.97 23.73 -2.93
C ARG A 39 8.88 24.75 -2.26
N ALA A 40 8.38 25.56 -1.33
CA ALA A 40 9.19 26.52 -0.60
C ALA A 40 10.26 25.81 0.26
N GLU A 41 9.85 24.78 1.01
CA GLU A 41 10.72 23.96 1.85
C GLU A 41 11.80 23.22 1.04
N ASN A 42 11.51 22.88 -0.23
CA ASN A 42 12.40 22.13 -1.10
C ASN A 42 13.01 22.97 -2.24
N SER A 43 12.96 24.30 -2.14
CA SER A 43 13.35 25.22 -3.22
C SER A 43 14.81 25.08 -3.71
N GLY A 44 15.70 24.52 -2.89
CA GLY A 44 17.10 24.26 -3.24
C GLY A 44 17.37 22.88 -3.86
N ASN A 45 16.37 22.01 -4.03
CA ASN A 45 16.56 20.65 -4.50
C ASN A 45 15.62 20.30 -5.68
N LEU A 46 16.16 20.31 -6.89
CA LEU A 46 15.41 20.04 -8.11
C LEU A 46 14.77 18.64 -8.13
N GLU A 47 15.45 17.62 -7.61
CA GLU A 47 14.92 16.26 -7.55
C GLU A 47 13.68 16.18 -6.65
N HIS A 48 13.71 16.85 -5.50
CA HIS A 48 12.55 16.91 -4.62
C HIS A 48 11.39 17.66 -5.26
N LEU A 49 11.66 18.76 -5.97
CA LEU A 49 10.64 19.53 -6.67
C LEU A 49 9.96 18.69 -7.78
N GLU A 50 10.73 17.89 -8.53
CA GLU A 50 10.16 16.96 -9.52
C GLU A 50 9.25 15.90 -8.87
N ILE A 51 9.66 15.36 -7.72
CA ILE A 51 8.82 14.41 -6.96
C ILE A 51 7.54 15.09 -6.47
N ILE A 52 7.64 16.31 -5.92
CA ILE A 52 6.50 17.10 -5.43
C ILE A 52 5.49 17.37 -6.54
N ASP A 53 5.98 17.73 -7.72
CA ASP A 53 5.12 17.98 -8.89
C ASP A 53 4.47 16.69 -9.40
N SER A 54 5.22 15.58 -9.37
CA SER A 54 4.70 14.26 -9.74
C SER A 54 3.60 13.77 -8.79
N ILE A 55 3.72 13.98 -7.47
CA ILE A 55 2.69 13.57 -6.50
C ILE A 55 1.45 14.47 -6.55
N ALA A 56 1.62 15.75 -6.91
CA ALA A 56 0.52 16.72 -7.05
C ALA A 56 -0.28 16.49 -8.34
N THR A 57 0.31 15.86 -9.34
CA THR A 57 -0.36 15.52 -10.60
C THR A 57 -1.44 14.46 -10.36
N PRO A 58 -2.69 14.69 -10.81
CA PRO A 58 -3.74 13.68 -10.71
C PRO A 58 -3.34 12.39 -11.43
N GLN A 59 -3.36 11.26 -10.72
CA GLN A 59 -2.83 10.01 -11.27
C GLN A 59 -3.63 9.47 -12.47
N TYR A 60 -4.88 9.90 -12.68
CA TYR A 60 -5.62 9.53 -13.90
C TYR A 60 -4.98 10.13 -15.17
N GLU A 61 -4.22 11.23 -15.07
CA GLU A 61 -3.47 11.80 -16.19
C GLU A 61 -2.25 10.93 -16.50
N GLN A 62 -1.49 10.53 -15.48
CA GLN A 62 -0.36 9.61 -15.63
C GLN A 62 -0.80 8.24 -16.17
N LEU A 63 -1.97 7.75 -15.73
CA LEU A 63 -2.54 6.48 -16.19
C LEU A 63 -2.98 6.47 -17.66
N ARG A 64 -3.21 7.64 -18.29
CA ARG A 64 -3.54 7.75 -19.72
C ARG A 64 -2.32 7.50 -20.60
N GLU A 65 -1.15 7.94 -20.16
CA GLU A 65 0.11 7.76 -20.88
C GLU A 65 0.66 6.33 -20.75
N CYS A 66 0.18 5.56 -19.77
CA CYS A 66 0.53 4.16 -19.56
C CYS A 66 -0.14 3.23 -20.59
N THR A 67 0.55 2.97 -21.71
CA THR A 67 0.09 2.05 -22.78
C THR A 67 0.31 0.57 -22.49
N GLY A 68 1.14 0.24 -21.49
CA GLY A 68 1.46 -1.13 -21.08
C GLY A 68 0.53 -1.71 -20.00
N ARG A 69 0.93 -2.84 -19.42
CA ARG A 69 0.24 -3.44 -18.27
C ARG A 69 0.34 -2.51 -17.05
N ARG A 70 -0.80 -2.11 -16.50
CA ARG A 70 -0.89 -1.20 -15.35
C ARG A 70 -1.01 -1.96 -14.04
N PHE A 71 -0.28 -1.51 -13.01
CA PHE A 71 -0.40 -2.01 -11.64
C PHE A 71 -0.86 -0.85 -10.76
N ILE A 72 -2.14 -0.85 -10.39
CA ILE A 72 -2.74 0.26 -9.65
C ILE A 72 -2.82 -0.13 -8.18
N LYS A 73 -2.24 0.70 -7.32
CA LYS A 73 -2.44 0.66 -5.87
C LYS A 73 -3.49 1.71 -5.51
N THR A 74 -4.39 1.37 -4.61
CA THR A 74 -5.38 2.33 -4.12
C THR A 74 -5.81 1.99 -2.70
N HIS A 75 -6.08 3.02 -1.92
CA HIS A 75 -6.74 2.98 -0.63
C HIS A 75 -8.20 3.47 -0.71
N ILE A 76 -8.67 3.82 -1.92
CA ILE A 76 -10.06 4.20 -2.18
C ILE A 76 -10.94 2.95 -2.05
N PRO A 77 -12.06 3.01 -1.29
CA PRO A 77 -12.98 1.88 -1.16
C PRO A 77 -13.60 1.52 -2.51
N LEU A 78 -13.92 0.24 -2.71
CA LEU A 78 -14.48 -0.27 -3.97
C LEU A 78 -15.74 0.49 -4.43
N SER A 79 -16.53 1.03 -3.49
CA SER A 79 -17.74 1.82 -3.77
C SER A 79 -17.47 3.18 -4.44
N LEU A 80 -16.25 3.70 -4.34
CA LEU A 80 -15.83 4.95 -4.97
C LEU A 80 -14.96 4.70 -6.22
N LEU A 81 -14.75 3.43 -6.58
CA LEU A 81 -14.12 3.04 -7.84
C LEU A 81 -15.19 2.80 -8.91
N PRO A 82 -14.82 2.70 -10.21
CA PRO A 82 -15.76 2.38 -11.27
C PRO A 82 -16.59 1.13 -10.93
N PRO A 83 -17.93 1.17 -11.02
CA PRO A 83 -18.78 0.07 -10.57
C PRO A 83 -18.60 -1.20 -11.40
N ASP A 84 -18.12 -1.07 -12.63
CA ASP A 84 -17.78 -2.14 -13.56
C ASP A 84 -16.34 -2.66 -13.37
N LEU A 85 -15.58 -2.19 -12.36
CA LEU A 85 -14.18 -2.58 -12.18
C LEU A 85 -13.99 -4.10 -12.13
N VAL A 86 -14.88 -4.80 -11.41
CA VAL A 86 -14.82 -6.27 -11.27
C VAL A 86 -15.27 -7.02 -12.53
N THR A 87 -16.01 -6.38 -13.43
CA THR A 87 -16.49 -6.97 -14.70
C THR A 87 -15.67 -6.54 -15.91
N SER A 88 -14.88 -5.47 -15.79
CA SER A 88 -14.04 -4.89 -16.86
C SER A 88 -12.85 -5.78 -17.30
N GLY A 89 -12.66 -6.92 -16.63
CA GLY A 89 -11.48 -7.77 -16.80
C GLY A 89 -10.28 -7.37 -15.95
N ALA A 90 -10.39 -6.31 -15.14
CA ALA A 90 -9.38 -5.97 -14.14
C ALA A 90 -9.31 -7.04 -13.04
N LYS A 91 -8.08 -7.39 -12.63
CA LYS A 91 -7.85 -8.29 -11.49
C LYS A 91 -7.63 -7.46 -10.23
N VAL A 92 -8.62 -7.47 -9.33
CA VAL A 92 -8.57 -6.73 -8.06
C VAL A 92 -8.16 -7.67 -6.93
N ARG A 93 -7.23 -7.23 -6.08
CA ARG A 93 -6.86 -7.94 -4.85
C ARG A 93 -6.87 -6.97 -3.68
N GLU A 94 -7.84 -7.13 -2.80
CA GLU A 94 -7.88 -6.42 -1.53
C GLU A 94 -6.87 -7.07 -0.56
N ILE A 95 -6.11 -6.23 0.15
CA ILE A 95 -5.07 -6.68 1.08
C ILE A 95 -5.52 -6.36 2.50
N GLY A 96 -6.03 -7.38 3.20
CA GLY A 96 -6.16 -7.36 4.65
C GLY A 96 -4.81 -7.67 5.33
N LYS A 97 -4.55 -7.07 6.50
CA LYS A 97 -3.38 -7.43 7.31
C LYS A 97 -3.63 -8.79 7.98
N SER A 98 -3.01 -9.84 7.47
CA SER A 98 -2.90 -11.14 8.16
C SER A 98 -1.54 -11.79 7.90
N GLY A 99 -0.95 -12.39 8.93
CA GLY A 99 0.46 -12.76 9.04
C GLY A 99 0.93 -14.01 8.28
N GLY A 100 0.29 -14.38 7.17
CA GLY A 100 0.47 -15.71 6.55
C GLY A 100 1.50 -15.83 5.41
N TRP A 101 2.34 -14.83 5.14
CA TRP A 101 3.16 -14.83 3.92
C TRP A 101 4.50 -15.57 4.05
N LYS A 102 5.04 -15.73 5.27
CA LYS A 102 6.35 -16.35 5.50
C LYS A 102 6.38 -17.86 5.23
N SER A 103 5.24 -18.54 5.38
CA SER A 103 5.12 -19.99 5.16
C SER A 103 5.29 -20.41 3.71
N LYS A 104 5.36 -19.46 2.77
CA LYS A 104 5.41 -19.72 1.32
C LYS A 104 6.80 -19.56 0.70
N PHE A 105 7.83 -19.27 1.48
CA PHE A 105 9.18 -19.01 0.98
C PHE A 105 10.24 -19.83 1.74
N SER A 106 11.37 -20.09 1.10
CA SER A 106 12.53 -20.74 1.71
C SER A 106 13.06 -19.94 2.90
N SER A 107 13.70 -20.61 3.86
CA SER A 107 14.36 -19.98 5.01
C SER A 107 15.33 -18.87 4.62
N GLU A 108 16.11 -19.07 3.56
CA GLU A 108 17.10 -18.09 3.09
C GLU A 108 16.46 -16.80 2.53
N LEU A 109 15.46 -16.94 1.65
CA LEU A 109 14.67 -15.80 1.18
C LEU A 109 13.92 -15.08 2.32
N ASN A 110 13.44 -15.82 3.32
CA ASN A 110 12.82 -15.22 4.50
C ASN A 110 13.85 -14.41 5.31
N MET A 111 15.08 -14.90 5.46
CA MET A 111 16.14 -14.21 6.21
C MET A 111 16.62 -12.93 5.51
N GLN A 112 16.76 -12.96 4.18
CA GLN A 112 17.08 -11.77 3.38
C GLN A 112 15.94 -10.74 3.42
N ALA A 113 14.68 -11.20 3.32
CA ALA A 113 13.52 -10.34 3.45
C ALA A 113 13.40 -9.73 4.86
N ASP A 114 13.65 -10.51 5.91
CA ASP A 114 13.57 -10.05 7.30
C ASP A 114 14.64 -9.00 7.60
N LYS A 115 15.89 -9.21 7.15
CA LYS A 115 16.95 -8.20 7.25
C LYS A 115 16.55 -6.88 6.58
N TRP A 116 16.04 -6.96 5.34
CA TRP A 116 15.59 -5.76 4.63
C TRP A 116 14.38 -5.09 5.29
N ILE A 117 13.43 -5.88 5.82
CA ILE A 117 12.25 -5.39 6.56
C ILE A 117 12.68 -4.67 7.83
N GLU A 118 13.59 -5.23 8.62
CA GLU A 118 14.06 -4.61 9.88
C GLU A 118 14.76 -3.27 9.63
N GLU A 119 15.49 -3.16 8.53
CA GLU A 119 16.22 -1.95 8.15
C GLU A 119 15.30 -0.86 7.53
N ASN A 120 14.22 -1.24 6.81
CA ASN A 120 13.48 -0.30 5.95
C ASN A 120 11.97 -0.19 6.24
N LEU A 121 11.40 -1.12 7.01
CA LEU A 121 9.97 -1.17 7.32
C LEU A 121 9.75 -1.28 8.84
N ARG A 122 8.60 -0.83 9.34
CA ARG A 122 8.25 -1.06 10.75
C ARG A 122 8.13 -2.58 10.99
N GLN A 123 8.35 -3.03 12.24
CA GLN A 123 8.51 -4.43 12.71
C GLN A 123 7.65 -5.55 12.07
N GLY A 124 6.57 -5.26 11.36
CA GLY A 124 5.84 -6.25 10.55
C GLY A 124 5.08 -7.30 11.36
N LYS A 125 5.00 -7.15 12.69
CA LYS A 125 4.30 -8.08 13.59
C LYS A 125 2.84 -7.66 13.79
N SER A 126 1.93 -8.61 13.66
CA SER A 126 0.54 -8.47 14.12
C SER A 126 0.51 -8.31 15.64
N GLY A 127 -0.48 -7.57 16.17
CA GLY A 127 -0.66 -7.41 17.62
C GLY A 127 0.30 -6.43 18.32
N GLY A 128 1.35 -5.92 17.66
CA GLY A 128 2.31 -4.98 18.25
C GLY A 128 1.74 -3.61 18.65
N TRP A 129 0.46 -3.34 18.37
CA TRP A 129 -0.25 -2.15 18.83
C TRP A 129 -0.69 -2.26 20.30
N LYS A 130 -0.96 -3.47 20.81
CA LYS A 130 -1.46 -3.68 22.17
C LYS A 130 -0.48 -3.23 23.26
N SER A 131 0.82 -3.32 22.97
CA SER A 131 1.88 -2.82 23.88
C SER A 131 2.05 -1.30 23.84
N LYS A 132 1.45 -0.61 22.87
CA LYS A 132 1.50 0.84 22.72
C LYS A 132 0.27 1.54 23.32
N PHE A 133 -0.79 0.77 23.52
CA PHE A 133 -2.06 1.29 24.04
C PHE A 133 -2.10 1.11 25.55
N SER A 134 -2.75 2.05 26.25
CA SER A 134 -3.09 1.86 27.65
C SER A 134 -4.10 0.71 27.80
N SER A 135 -4.25 0.16 29.01
CA SER A 135 -5.27 -0.87 29.29
C SER A 135 -6.66 -0.42 28.84
N GLU A 136 -7.01 0.84 29.13
CA GLU A 136 -8.28 1.45 28.72
C GLU A 136 -8.45 1.49 27.20
N LEU A 137 -7.42 1.95 26.46
CA LEU A 137 -7.48 2.00 25.00
C LEU A 137 -7.56 0.60 24.37
N ASN A 138 -6.93 -0.39 24.98
CA ASN A 138 -7.06 -1.78 24.54
C ASN A 138 -8.52 -2.27 24.70
N MET A 139 -9.15 -2.02 25.85
CA MET A 139 -10.56 -2.39 26.07
C MET A 139 -11.50 -1.66 25.10
N GLN A 140 -11.27 -0.37 24.83
CA GLN A 140 -12.06 0.38 23.86
C GLN A 140 -11.91 -0.16 22.44
N ALA A 141 -10.69 -0.49 22.04
CA ALA A 141 -10.42 -1.07 20.73
C ALA A 141 -11.06 -2.46 20.58
N ASP A 142 -10.92 -3.33 21.58
CA ASP A 142 -11.52 -4.67 21.57
C ASP A 142 -13.07 -4.59 21.51
N LYS A 143 -13.68 -3.70 22.29
CA LYS A 143 -15.13 -3.44 22.24
C LYS A 143 -15.58 -2.93 20.85
N TRP A 144 -14.86 -1.98 20.27
CA TRP A 144 -15.18 -1.45 18.93
C TRP A 144 -15.08 -2.55 17.86
N ILE A 145 -14.07 -3.42 17.93
CA ILE A 145 -13.92 -4.55 17.01
C ILE A 145 -15.11 -5.51 17.16
N GLU A 146 -15.48 -5.88 18.39
CA GLU A 146 -16.62 -6.77 18.65
C GLU A 146 -17.93 -6.20 18.09
N GLU A 147 -18.22 -4.92 18.35
CA GLU A 147 -19.44 -4.26 17.88
C GLU A 147 -19.52 -4.18 16.35
N ASN A 148 -18.42 -3.86 15.67
CA ASN A 148 -18.40 -3.75 14.20
C ASN A 148 -18.41 -5.12 13.49
N LEU A 149 -17.95 -6.19 14.15
CA LEU A 149 -17.96 -7.53 13.58
C LEU A 149 -19.21 -8.35 13.94
N ARG A 150 -19.99 -7.93 14.96
CA ARG A 150 -21.11 -8.69 15.56
C ARG A 150 -22.10 -9.26 14.54
N ASN A 151 -22.43 -8.49 13.51
CA ASN A 151 -23.42 -8.87 12.50
C ASN A 151 -22.78 -9.19 11.13
N THR A 152 -21.51 -9.58 11.13
CA THR A 152 -20.76 -9.94 9.92
C THR A 152 -20.12 -11.31 10.08
N ASP A 153 -19.83 -11.97 8.97
CA ASP A 153 -19.04 -13.21 8.94
C ASP A 153 -17.52 -12.93 8.86
N ILE A 154 -17.10 -11.66 8.93
CA ILE A 154 -15.70 -11.26 8.82
C ILE A 154 -14.96 -11.62 10.13
N ARG A 155 -13.85 -12.35 10.02
CA ARG A 155 -12.97 -12.70 11.15
C ARG A 155 -11.51 -12.49 10.76
N PHE A 156 -10.72 -11.98 11.69
CA PHE A 156 -9.27 -11.86 11.53
C PHE A 156 -8.60 -13.15 12.03
N PRO A 157 -7.66 -13.75 11.28
CA PRO A 157 -6.85 -14.86 11.77
C PRO A 157 -5.87 -14.38 12.84
N GLU A 158 -5.57 -15.23 13.82
CA GLU A 158 -4.56 -14.99 14.85
C GLU A 158 -3.12 -15.02 14.30
#